data_AF-A0A9E2GAR8-F1
#
_entry.id   AF-A0A9E2GAR8-F1
#
_cell.length_a   1.000
_cell.length_b   1.000
_cell.length_c   1.000
_cell.angle_alpha   90.00
_cell.angle_beta   90.00
_cell.angle_gamma   90.00
#
_symmetry.space_group_name_H-M   'P 1'
#
loop_
_entity.id
_entity.type
_entity.pdbx_description
1 polymer ?
#
loop_
_entity_poly.entity_id
_entity_poly.type
_entity_poly.pdbx_seq_one_letter_code
_entity_poly.pdbx_strand_id
1 'polypeptide(L)'
;MIKFVKGFKDLFPESIQSIILVLLSVFAIIVSVWNQVRIFDFIINFLPITLIAAGVLILQSKKQSFFAHAMLFFLFYSDQLGGFIRSILSYNFGNVSLSIPLTLTLILCMVGGVYLILYLASHILSGNLKFNFKYKKSVVLLPLIAMVLYAYFRNSFLTVIVWSLPVVVSLLLNAPLAALMFLIRCFITVPILFLDTLINGSFKFTTVSYWIFFVAALYILTISIIATLNILNEPKVK
;
A
#
# COMPACT_ATOMS: atom_id res chain seq x y z
N MET A 1 8.91 -29.79 -7.16
CA MET A 1 8.86 -28.36 -6.78
C MET A 1 8.03 -27.49 -7.72
N ILE A 2 8.34 -27.41 -9.02
CA ILE A 2 7.62 -26.53 -9.97
C ILE A 2 6.11 -26.85 -10.06
N LYS A 3 5.72 -28.13 -10.05
CA LYS A 3 4.30 -28.55 -10.04
C LYS A 3 3.55 -28.07 -8.79
N PHE A 4 4.20 -28.10 -7.62
CA PHE A 4 3.62 -27.63 -6.36
C PHE A 4 3.38 -26.12 -6.40
N VAL A 5 4.38 -25.33 -6.80
CA VAL A 5 4.23 -23.87 -6.90
C VAL A 5 3.16 -23.51 -7.93
N LYS A 6 3.11 -24.20 -9.07
CA LYS A 6 2.06 -23.99 -10.08
C LYS A 6 0.64 -24.21 -9.52
N GLY A 7 0.44 -25.28 -8.76
CA GLY A 7 -0.86 -25.63 -8.17
C GLY A 7 -1.19 -24.92 -6.85
N PHE A 8 -0.29 -24.08 -6.30
CA PHE A 8 -0.48 -23.51 -4.96
C PHE A 8 -1.76 -22.67 -4.83
N LYS A 9 -2.12 -21.89 -5.87
CA LYS A 9 -3.39 -21.16 -5.90
C LYS A 9 -4.61 -22.09 -5.88
N ASP A 10 -4.47 -23.29 -6.43
CA ASP A 10 -5.58 -24.24 -6.55
C ASP A 10 -5.74 -25.11 -5.28
N LEU A 11 -4.80 -25.00 -4.32
CA LEU A 11 -4.88 -25.70 -3.02
C LEU A 11 -6.05 -25.19 -2.16
N PHE A 12 -6.46 -23.94 -2.36
CA PHE A 12 -7.50 -23.30 -1.56
C PHE A 12 -8.60 -22.74 -2.48
N PRO A 13 -9.89 -22.95 -2.17
CA PRO A 13 -10.99 -22.27 -2.83
C PRO A 13 -10.85 -20.73 -2.77
N GLU A 14 -11.39 -20.02 -3.77
CA GLU A 14 -11.33 -18.54 -3.84
C GLU A 14 -11.84 -17.83 -2.57
N SER A 15 -12.85 -18.41 -1.91
CA SER A 15 -13.37 -17.91 -0.64
C SER A 15 -12.33 -17.95 0.47
N ILE A 16 -11.56 -19.04 0.57
CA ILE A 16 -10.50 -19.18 1.58
C ILE A 16 -9.35 -18.21 1.27
N GLN A 17 -8.96 -18.08 0.00
CA GLN A 17 -7.94 -17.10 -0.42
C GLN A 17 -8.34 -15.67 -0.02
N SER A 18 -9.62 -15.32 -0.21
CA SER A 18 -10.17 -14.01 0.16
C SER A 18 -10.10 -13.80 1.68
N ILE A 19 -10.44 -14.81 2.48
CA ILE A 19 -10.33 -14.76 3.95
C ILE A 19 -8.88 -14.57 4.37
N ILE A 20 -7.94 -15.32 3.79
CA ILE A 20 -6.51 -15.18 4.07
C ILE A 20 -6.05 -13.75 3.75
N LEU A 21 -6.45 -13.20 2.61
CA LEU A 21 -6.11 -11.83 2.23
C LEU A 21 -6.64 -10.79 3.22
N VAL A 22 -7.88 -10.96 3.71
CA VAL A 22 -8.47 -10.10 4.75
C VAL A 22 -7.65 -10.20 6.03
N LEU A 23 -7.33 -11.41 6.49
CA LEU A 23 -6.53 -11.63 7.70
C LEU A 23 -5.14 -10.99 7.57
N LEU A 24 -4.46 -11.16 6.43
CA LEU A 24 -3.16 -10.56 6.18
C LEU A 24 -3.23 -9.02 6.12
N SER A 25 -4.35 -8.46 5.65
CA SER A 25 -4.57 -7.01 5.62
C SER A 25 -4.80 -6.45 7.03
N VAL A 26 -5.62 -7.14 7.85
CA VAL A 26 -5.82 -6.78 9.25
C VAL A 26 -4.53 -6.91 10.04
N PHE A 27 -3.77 -7.99 9.83
CA PHE A 27 -2.47 -8.18 10.46
C PHE A 27 -1.50 -7.06 10.08
N ALA A 28 -1.47 -6.64 8.81
CA ALA A 28 -0.65 -5.51 8.37
C ALA A 28 -0.98 -4.22 9.13
N ILE A 29 -2.28 -3.92 9.33
CA ILE A 29 -2.72 -2.76 10.12
C ILE A 29 -2.22 -2.87 11.57
N ILE A 30 -2.40 -4.02 12.22
CA ILE A 30 -1.97 -4.24 13.60
C ILE A 30 -0.46 -4.02 13.73
N VAL A 31 0.33 -4.62 12.85
CA VAL A 31 1.80 -4.50 12.87
C VAL A 31 2.25 -3.04 12.69
N SER A 32 1.58 -2.26 11.83
CA SER A 32 1.92 -0.85 11.62
C SER A 32 1.71 0.04 12.84
N VAL A 33 0.77 -0.32 13.74
CA VAL A 33 0.37 0.54 14.86
C VAL A 33 0.79 0.02 16.25
N TRP A 34 1.21 -1.25 16.35
CA TRP A 34 1.42 -1.94 17.63
C TRP A 34 2.35 -1.22 18.61
N ASN A 35 3.42 -0.58 18.12
CA ASN A 35 4.43 0.07 18.96
C ASN A 35 4.29 1.60 19.03
N GLN A 36 3.17 2.17 18.58
CA GLN A 36 2.99 3.62 18.55
C GLN A 36 2.48 4.14 19.90
N VAL A 37 3.28 4.97 20.57
CA VAL A 37 2.94 5.53 21.89
C VAL A 37 2.19 6.86 21.78
N ARG A 38 2.55 7.71 20.82
CA ARG A 38 1.90 9.02 20.62
C ARG A 38 0.72 8.89 19.67
N ILE A 39 -0.36 9.63 19.95
CA ILE A 39 -1.58 9.60 19.14
C ILE A 39 -1.33 10.04 17.68
N PHE A 40 -0.47 11.03 17.45
CA PHE A 40 -0.14 11.45 16.08
C PHE A 40 0.64 10.37 15.32
N ASP A 41 1.62 9.72 15.97
CA ASP A 41 2.38 8.63 15.36
C ASP A 41 1.45 7.45 15.04
N PHE A 42 0.48 7.15 15.91
CA PHE A 42 -0.56 6.17 15.63
C PHE A 42 -1.37 6.52 14.38
N ILE A 43 -1.92 7.74 14.29
CA ILE A 43 -2.77 8.16 13.16
C ILE A 43 -1.97 8.19 11.84
N ILE A 44 -0.73 8.69 11.88
CA ILE A 44 0.16 8.80 10.72
C ILE A 44 0.46 7.41 10.13
N ASN A 45 0.59 6.38 10.98
CA ASN A 45 0.81 5.01 10.51
C ASN A 45 -0.49 4.28 10.16
N PHE A 46 -1.57 4.52 10.91
CA PHE A 46 -2.86 3.84 10.76
C PHE A 46 -3.59 4.22 9.45
N LEU A 47 -3.66 5.50 9.11
CA LEU A 47 -4.46 5.96 7.96
C LEU A 47 -3.94 5.42 6.63
N PRO A 48 -2.63 5.50 6.30
CA PRO A 48 -2.12 4.97 5.04
C PRO A 48 -2.31 3.46 4.90
N ILE A 49 -2.03 2.68 5.96
CA ILE A 49 -2.14 1.22 5.88
C ILE A 49 -3.59 0.76 5.75
N THR A 50 -4.52 1.48 6.38
CA THR A 50 -5.96 1.21 6.24
C THR A 50 -6.43 1.47 4.81
N LEU A 51 -5.92 2.52 4.16
CA LEU A 51 -6.21 2.80 2.74
C LEU A 51 -5.59 1.76 1.80
N ILE A 52 -4.39 1.24 2.10
CA ILE A 52 -3.81 0.11 1.37
C ILE A 52 -4.73 -1.12 1.49
N ALA A 53 -5.13 -1.47 2.72
CA ALA A 53 -6.04 -2.59 2.96
C ALA A 53 -7.37 -2.41 2.22
N ALA A 54 -7.98 -1.23 2.30
CA ALA A 54 -9.21 -0.91 1.56
C ALA A 54 -9.02 -1.08 0.05
N GLY A 55 -7.94 -0.54 -0.53
CA GLY A 55 -7.61 -0.68 -1.94
C GLY A 55 -7.45 -2.14 -2.38
N VAL A 56 -6.76 -2.94 -1.58
CA VAL A 56 -6.58 -4.39 -1.78
C VAL A 56 -7.92 -5.12 -1.75
N LEU A 57 -8.78 -4.84 -0.77
CA LEU A 57 -10.10 -5.47 -0.66
C LEU A 57 -11.05 -5.06 -1.79
N ILE A 58 -10.97 -3.81 -2.27
CA ILE A 58 -11.71 -3.37 -3.45
C ILE A 58 -11.24 -4.13 -4.70
N LEU A 59 -9.93 -4.33 -4.89
CA LEU A 59 -9.43 -5.16 -6.01
C LEU A 59 -9.92 -6.61 -5.90
N GLN A 60 -9.91 -7.19 -4.69
CA GLN A 60 -10.41 -8.54 -4.46
C GLN A 60 -11.90 -8.66 -4.79
N SER A 61 -12.73 -7.71 -4.37
CA SER A 61 -14.17 -7.72 -4.69
C SER A 61 -14.46 -7.58 -6.19
N LYS A 62 -13.55 -6.96 -6.96
CA LYS A 62 -13.59 -6.93 -8.44
C LYS A 62 -13.01 -8.18 -9.10
N LYS A 63 -12.76 -9.26 -8.34
CA LYS A 63 -12.17 -10.53 -8.80
C LYS A 63 -10.76 -10.37 -9.39
N GLN A 64 -10.06 -9.29 -9.06
CA GLN A 64 -8.67 -9.06 -9.49
C GLN A 64 -7.70 -9.62 -8.45
N SER A 65 -7.83 -10.92 -8.15
CA SER A 65 -7.18 -11.50 -6.95
C SER A 65 -5.66 -11.48 -7.01
N PHE A 66 -5.09 -11.76 -8.19
CA PHE A 66 -3.64 -11.62 -8.41
C PHE A 66 -3.13 -10.23 -7.99
N PHE A 67 -3.79 -9.17 -8.46
CA PHE A 67 -3.37 -7.80 -8.18
C PHE A 67 -3.65 -7.39 -6.74
N ALA A 68 -4.72 -7.89 -6.12
CA ALA A 68 -4.97 -7.64 -4.70
C ALA A 68 -3.82 -8.20 -3.83
N HIS A 69 -3.43 -9.45 -4.07
CA HIS A 69 -2.29 -10.08 -3.37
C HIS A 69 -0.97 -9.38 -3.71
N ALA A 70 -0.75 -8.99 -4.97
CA ALA A 70 0.44 -8.28 -5.39
C ALA A 70 0.56 -6.92 -4.71
N MET A 71 -0.53 -6.15 -4.62
CA MET A 71 -0.52 -4.83 -3.97
C MET A 71 -0.24 -4.95 -2.49
N LEU A 72 -0.87 -5.91 -1.78
CA LEU A 72 -0.57 -6.13 -0.37
C LEU A 72 0.89 -6.55 -0.16
N PHE A 73 1.42 -7.40 -1.06
CA PHE A 73 2.81 -7.81 -1.02
C PHE A 73 3.76 -6.63 -1.21
N PHE A 74 3.68 -5.93 -2.34
CA PHE A 74 4.64 -4.89 -2.68
C PHE A 74 4.52 -3.64 -1.81
N LEU A 75 3.33 -3.30 -1.33
CA LEU A 75 3.10 -2.10 -0.53
C LEU A 75 3.34 -2.29 0.97
N PHE A 76 3.43 -3.53 1.45
CA PHE A 76 3.64 -3.80 2.88
C PHE A 76 4.61 -4.96 3.14
N TYR A 77 4.30 -6.19 2.72
CA TYR A 77 5.08 -7.37 3.11
C TYR A 77 6.49 -7.46 2.50
N SER A 78 6.74 -6.79 1.37
CA SER A 78 8.04 -6.76 0.70
C SER A 78 9.13 -6.18 1.60
N ASP A 79 8.84 -5.07 2.28
CA ASP A 79 9.78 -4.44 3.21
C ASP A 79 9.97 -5.29 4.47
N GLN A 80 8.90 -5.91 4.98
CA GLN A 80 8.97 -6.81 6.14
C GLN A 80 9.86 -8.04 5.86
N LEU A 81 9.78 -8.61 4.66
CA LEU A 81 10.69 -9.67 4.23
C LEU A 81 12.15 -9.19 4.15
N GLY A 82 12.37 -7.99 3.63
CA GLY A 82 13.69 -7.36 3.67
C GLY A 82 14.20 -7.21 5.10
N GLY A 83 13.35 -6.79 6.04
CA GLY A 83 13.65 -6.71 7.47
C GLY A 83 14.03 -8.05 8.08
N PHE A 84 13.28 -9.12 7.75
CA PHE A 84 13.58 -10.48 8.18
C PHE A 84 14.93 -10.98 7.66
N ILE A 85 15.21 -10.82 6.35
CA ILE A 85 16.48 -11.22 5.74
C ILE A 85 17.64 -10.46 6.40
N ARG A 86 17.51 -9.14 6.57
CA ARG A 86 18.50 -8.32 7.27
C ARG A 86 18.71 -8.79 8.70
N SER A 87 17.65 -9.18 9.42
CA SER A 87 17.75 -9.69 10.79
C SER A 87 18.56 -10.99 10.86
N ILE A 88 18.27 -11.97 10.00
CA ILE A 88 19.03 -13.24 9.97
C ILE A 88 20.50 -13.00 9.58
N LEU A 89 20.75 -12.10 8.62
CA LEU A 89 22.08 -11.78 8.16
C LEU A 89 22.82 -10.77 9.07
N SER A 90 22.20 -10.30 10.15
CA SER A 90 22.77 -9.28 11.04
C SER A 90 23.69 -9.84 12.14
N TYR A 91 24.10 -11.11 12.02
CA TYR A 91 24.98 -11.74 13.00
C TYR A 91 26.32 -11.02 13.07
N ASN A 92 26.61 -10.46 14.24
CA ASN A 92 27.86 -9.77 14.51
C ASN A 92 28.77 -10.70 15.30
N PHE A 93 29.89 -11.09 14.67
CA PHE A 93 30.87 -11.99 15.28
C PHE A 93 31.55 -11.39 16.52
N GLY A 94 31.69 -10.07 16.61
CA GLY A 94 32.32 -9.41 17.75
C GLY A 94 31.44 -9.41 19.01
N ASN A 95 30.13 -9.22 18.83
CA ASN A 95 29.17 -9.21 19.94
C ASN A 95 28.54 -10.59 20.20
N VAL A 96 28.85 -11.59 19.37
CA VAL A 96 28.25 -12.95 19.41
C VAL A 96 26.71 -12.86 19.47
N SER A 97 26.14 -11.91 18.73
CA SER A 97 24.71 -11.60 18.77
C SER A 97 24.21 -11.07 17.44
N LEU A 98 22.90 -11.15 17.22
CA LEU A 98 22.25 -10.44 16.11
C LEU A 98 22.21 -8.94 16.41
N SER A 99 22.61 -8.13 15.44
CA SER A 99 22.53 -6.66 15.55
C SER A 99 21.10 -6.15 15.38
N ILE A 100 20.27 -6.92 14.67
CA ILE A 100 18.85 -6.65 14.48
C ILE A 100 18.07 -7.82 15.10
N PRO A 101 17.32 -7.60 16.19
CA PRO A 101 16.67 -8.67 16.91
C PRO A 101 15.61 -9.36 16.04
N LEU A 102 15.62 -10.69 16.05
CA LEU A 102 14.60 -11.49 15.39
C LEU A 102 13.35 -11.54 16.28
N THR A 103 12.30 -10.84 15.87
CA THR A 103 11.04 -10.75 16.62
C THR A 103 9.99 -11.70 16.07
N LEU A 104 9.04 -12.11 16.92
CA LEU A 104 7.88 -12.93 16.49
C LEU A 104 7.10 -12.25 15.36
N THR A 105 6.96 -10.92 15.42
CA THR A 105 6.30 -10.12 14.38
C THR A 105 6.99 -10.28 13.01
N LEU A 106 8.33 -10.24 12.97
CA LEU A 106 9.08 -10.45 11.72
C LEU A 106 8.89 -11.87 11.17
N ILE A 107 8.82 -12.87 12.05
CA ILE A 107 8.56 -14.27 11.65
C ILE A 107 7.15 -14.40 11.05
N LEU A 108 6.13 -13.84 11.69
CA LEU A 108 4.76 -13.87 11.19
C LEU A 108 4.61 -13.10 9.87
N CYS A 109 5.26 -11.94 9.75
CA CYS A 109 5.34 -11.19 8.49
C CYS A 109 6.05 -12.00 7.40
N MET A 110 7.10 -12.76 7.74
CA MET A 110 7.78 -13.63 6.79
C MET A 110 6.85 -14.73 6.28
N VAL A 111 6.10 -15.40 7.16
CA VAL A 111 5.13 -16.43 6.77
C VAL A 111 4.05 -15.85 5.84
N GLY A 112 3.49 -14.69 6.19
CA GLY A 112 2.52 -13.98 5.33
C GLY A 112 3.13 -13.58 3.98
N GLY A 113 4.37 -13.07 3.97
CA GLY A 113 5.10 -12.70 2.76
C GLY A 113 5.40 -13.89 1.86
N VAL A 114 5.80 -15.03 2.42
CA VAL A 114 6.03 -16.28 1.67
C VAL A 114 4.73 -16.80 1.07
N TYR A 115 3.62 -16.77 1.81
CA TYR A 115 2.31 -17.10 1.25
C TYR A 115 1.99 -16.25 0.01
N LEU A 116 2.17 -14.92 0.11
CA LEU A 116 1.92 -14.00 -1.00
C LEU A 116 2.85 -14.30 -2.20
N ILE A 117 4.13 -14.56 -1.96
CA ILE A 117 5.08 -14.94 -3.02
C ILE A 117 4.63 -16.22 -3.72
N LEU A 118 4.29 -17.26 -2.96
CA LEU A 118 3.85 -18.54 -3.52
C LEU A 118 2.56 -18.37 -4.34
N TYR A 119 1.62 -17.58 -3.85
CA TYR A 119 0.38 -17.26 -4.56
C TYR A 119 0.64 -16.54 -5.90
N LEU A 120 1.50 -15.52 -5.88
CA LEU A 120 1.87 -14.76 -7.09
C LEU A 120 2.64 -15.62 -8.09
N ALA A 121 3.62 -16.39 -7.60
CA ALA A 121 4.41 -17.31 -8.42
C ALA A 121 3.51 -18.38 -9.07
N SER A 122 2.53 -18.90 -8.32
CA SER A 122 1.54 -19.84 -8.85
C SER A 122 0.76 -19.27 -10.01
N HIS A 123 0.26 -18.04 -9.88
CA HIS A 123 -0.46 -17.36 -10.96
C HIS A 123 0.40 -17.14 -12.20
N ILE A 124 1.63 -16.63 -12.01
CA ILE A 124 2.58 -16.37 -13.11
C ILE A 124 2.93 -17.68 -13.84
N LEU A 125 3.27 -18.73 -13.09
CA LEU A 125 3.69 -20.01 -13.66
C LEU A 125 2.52 -20.82 -14.27
N SER A 126 1.29 -20.55 -13.86
CA SER A 126 0.09 -21.18 -14.43
C SER A 126 -0.31 -20.62 -15.81
N GLY A 127 0.26 -19.47 -16.23
CA GLY A 127 0.03 -18.88 -17.56
C GLY A 127 -1.38 -18.32 -17.81
N ASN A 128 -2.33 -18.54 -16.90
CA ASN A 128 -3.74 -18.14 -17.04
C ASN A 128 -4.00 -16.70 -16.58
N LEU A 129 -3.07 -15.77 -16.80
CA LEU A 129 -3.26 -14.36 -16.48
C LEU A 129 -4.14 -13.69 -17.55
N LYS A 130 -5.45 -13.71 -17.33
CA LYS A 130 -6.40 -12.96 -18.17
C LYS A 130 -6.47 -11.52 -17.68
N PHE A 131 -5.74 -10.64 -18.34
CA PHE A 131 -5.82 -9.21 -18.08
C PHE A 131 -6.99 -8.60 -18.86
N ASN A 132 -7.96 -8.03 -18.15
CA ASN A 132 -9.07 -7.30 -18.79
C ASN A 132 -8.82 -5.81 -18.64
N PHE A 133 -7.91 -5.28 -19.45
CA PHE A 133 -7.59 -3.86 -19.44
C PHE A 133 -8.72 -3.08 -20.10
N LYS A 134 -9.52 -2.38 -19.29
CA LYS A 134 -10.57 -1.49 -19.77
C LYS A 134 -10.31 -0.09 -19.25
N TYR A 135 -9.68 0.73 -20.08
CA TYR A 135 -9.50 2.14 -19.78
C TYR A 135 -10.78 2.91 -20.15
N LYS A 136 -11.40 3.52 -19.15
CA LYS A 136 -12.42 4.56 -19.33
C LYS A 136 -11.86 5.87 -18.81
N LYS A 137 -12.25 7.00 -19.43
CA LYS A 137 -11.95 8.33 -18.91
C LYS A 137 -12.37 8.37 -17.44
N SER A 138 -11.39 8.52 -16.56
CA SER A 138 -11.57 8.31 -15.13
C SER A 138 -11.39 9.61 -14.37
N VAL A 139 -12.25 9.84 -13.37
CA VAL A 139 -12.19 10.97 -12.43
C VAL A 139 -10.84 11.01 -11.69
N VAL A 140 -10.11 9.90 -11.66
CA VAL A 140 -8.80 9.73 -11.01
C VAL A 140 -7.64 10.35 -11.80
N LEU A 141 -7.82 10.68 -13.09
CA LEU A 141 -6.72 11.12 -13.94
C LEU A 141 -6.10 12.44 -13.47
N LEU A 142 -6.93 13.43 -13.12
CA LEU A 142 -6.45 14.73 -12.63
C LEU A 142 -5.68 14.59 -11.31
N PRO A 143 -6.22 13.92 -10.26
CA PRO A 143 -5.45 13.58 -9.06
C PRO A 143 -4.14 12.86 -9.33
N LEU A 144 -4.13 11.90 -10.26
CA LEU A 144 -2.93 11.13 -10.60
C LEU A 144 -1.85 12.00 -11.24
N ILE A 145 -2.19 12.86 -12.20
CA ILE A 145 -1.23 13.78 -12.83
C ILE A 145 -0.65 14.73 -11.78
N ALA A 146 -1.51 15.28 -10.91
CA ALA A 146 -1.06 16.16 -9.84
C ALA A 146 -0.12 15.44 -8.86
N MET A 147 -0.42 14.18 -8.48
CA MET A 147 0.47 13.36 -7.66
C MET A 147 1.81 13.09 -8.35
N VAL A 148 1.82 12.80 -9.66
CA VAL A 148 3.05 12.53 -10.42
C VAL A 148 3.95 13.76 -10.42
N LEU A 149 3.39 14.94 -10.72
CA LEU A 149 4.14 16.20 -10.69
C LEU A 149 4.66 16.49 -9.28
N TYR A 150 3.80 16.34 -8.26
CA TYR A 150 4.20 16.51 -6.86
C TYR A 150 5.37 15.60 -6.47
N ALA A 151 5.26 14.30 -6.74
CA ALA A 151 6.27 13.31 -6.36
C ALA A 151 7.60 13.55 -7.09
N TYR A 152 7.54 14.00 -8.35
CA TYR A 152 8.72 14.32 -9.15
C TYR A 152 9.49 15.50 -8.57
N PHE A 153 8.81 16.61 -8.30
CA PHE A 153 9.46 17.83 -7.81
C PHE A 153 9.81 17.78 -6.31
N ARG A 154 9.05 17.05 -5.49
CA ARG A 154 9.30 16.97 -4.05
C ARG A 154 10.33 15.91 -3.67
N ASN A 155 10.30 14.76 -4.34
CA ASN A 155 11.06 13.57 -3.92
C ASN A 155 12.05 13.16 -5.01
N SER A 156 11.62 12.31 -5.94
CA SER A 156 12.47 11.78 -7.01
C SER A 156 11.63 11.05 -8.05
N PHE A 157 12.23 10.75 -9.20
CA PHE A 157 11.62 9.89 -10.23
C PHE A 157 11.27 8.49 -9.70
N LEU A 158 12.10 7.92 -8.81
CA LEU A 158 11.80 6.60 -8.22
C LEU A 158 10.52 6.65 -7.38
N THR A 159 10.34 7.71 -6.60
CA THR A 159 9.11 7.91 -5.80
C THR A 159 7.88 8.05 -6.69
N VAL A 160 8.00 8.71 -7.85
CA VAL A 160 6.91 8.78 -8.85
C VAL A 160 6.48 7.39 -9.26
N ILE A 161 7.41 6.51 -9.61
CA ILE A 161 7.11 5.13 -10.02
C ILE A 161 6.41 4.40 -8.87
N VAL A 162 7.00 4.41 -7.68
CA VAL A 162 6.48 3.66 -6.52
C VAL A 162 5.08 4.13 -6.12
N TRP A 163 4.80 5.43 -6.20
CA TRP A 163 3.49 5.98 -5.82
C TRP A 163 2.45 5.82 -6.92
N SER A 164 2.82 5.98 -8.18
CA SER A 164 1.88 5.91 -9.31
C SER A 164 1.55 4.50 -9.75
N LEU A 165 2.47 3.53 -9.64
CA LEU A 165 2.28 2.16 -10.13
C LEU A 165 1.01 1.49 -9.56
N PRO A 166 0.73 1.51 -8.24
CA PRO A 166 -0.51 0.93 -7.71
C PRO A 166 -1.77 1.60 -8.24
N VAL A 167 -1.72 2.92 -8.44
CA VAL A 167 -2.83 3.72 -8.95
C VAL A 167 -3.09 3.39 -10.42
N VAL A 168 -2.05 3.40 -11.26
CA VAL A 168 -2.12 3.10 -12.69
C VAL A 168 -2.60 1.67 -12.91
N VAL A 169 -2.03 0.69 -12.21
CA VAL A 169 -2.45 -0.72 -12.30
C VAL A 169 -3.93 -0.84 -11.94
N SER A 170 -4.39 -0.20 -10.87
CA SER A 170 -5.80 -0.22 -10.47
C SER A 170 -6.72 0.42 -11.52
N LEU A 171 -6.29 1.49 -12.19
CA LEU A 171 -7.04 2.11 -13.28
C LEU A 171 -7.12 1.21 -14.52
N LEU A 172 -6.02 0.55 -14.88
CA LEU A 172 -5.98 -0.40 -15.98
C LEU A 172 -6.95 -1.55 -15.75
N LEU A 173 -7.12 -1.97 -14.49
CA LEU A 173 -8.08 -3.00 -14.06
C LEU A 173 -9.51 -2.49 -13.88
N ASN A 174 -9.81 -1.26 -14.32
CA ASN A 174 -11.13 -0.63 -14.17
C ASN A 174 -11.60 -0.59 -12.70
N ALA A 175 -10.68 -0.34 -11.77
CA ALA A 175 -10.91 -0.24 -10.33
C ALA A 175 -10.60 1.18 -9.81
N PRO A 176 -11.35 2.22 -10.23
CA PRO A 176 -11.03 3.61 -9.91
C PRO A 176 -11.09 3.91 -8.40
N LEU A 177 -11.98 3.25 -7.66
CA LEU A 177 -12.04 3.41 -6.20
C LEU A 177 -10.78 2.88 -5.51
N ALA A 178 -10.24 1.72 -5.94
CA ALA A 178 -8.97 1.21 -5.42
C ALA A 178 -7.80 2.14 -5.77
N ALA A 179 -7.80 2.66 -7.01
CA ALA A 179 -6.82 3.64 -7.44
C ALA A 179 -6.82 4.88 -6.55
N LEU A 180 -7.99 5.40 -6.17
CA LEU A 180 -8.12 6.53 -5.25
C LEU A 180 -7.66 6.18 -3.84
N MET A 181 -7.95 4.97 -3.32
CA MET A 181 -7.42 4.56 -2.01
C MET A 181 -5.88 4.57 -2.02
N PHE A 182 -5.26 4.02 -3.06
CA PHE A 182 -3.80 4.02 -3.20
C PHE A 182 -3.18 5.40 -3.46
N LEU A 183 -3.96 6.35 -3.97
CA LEU A 183 -3.51 7.72 -4.18
C LEU A 183 -3.64 8.53 -2.87
N ILE A 184 -4.82 8.47 -2.22
CA ILE A 184 -5.11 9.18 -0.97
C ILE A 184 -4.12 8.76 0.12
N ARG A 185 -3.68 7.49 0.16
CA ARG A 185 -2.71 7.01 1.15
C ARG A 185 -1.42 7.85 1.18
N CYS A 186 -1.02 8.43 0.04
CA CYS A 186 0.21 9.20 -0.09
C CYS A 186 0.12 10.58 0.58
N PHE A 187 -1.10 11.08 0.81
CA PHE A 187 -1.35 12.44 1.27
C PHE A 187 -2.20 12.53 2.54
N ILE A 188 -2.85 11.43 2.95
CA ILE A 188 -3.78 11.44 4.08
C ILE A 188 -3.16 11.89 5.41
N THR A 189 -1.84 11.72 5.56
CA THR A 189 -1.10 12.10 6.77
C THR A 189 -0.72 13.58 6.81
N VAL A 190 -0.82 14.28 5.69
CA VAL A 190 -0.36 15.67 5.54
C VAL A 190 -1.04 16.63 6.54
N PRO A 191 -2.37 16.60 6.73
CA PRO A 191 -3.01 17.43 7.75
C PRO A 191 -2.51 17.13 9.16
N ILE A 192 -2.24 15.86 9.46
CA ILE A 192 -1.81 15.41 10.79
C ILE A 192 -0.38 15.86 11.08
N LEU A 193 0.52 15.72 10.09
CA LEU A 193 1.90 16.21 10.18
C LEU A 193 1.97 17.72 10.39
N PHE A 194 1.06 18.47 9.77
CA PHE A 194 0.95 19.91 9.99
C PHE A 194 0.50 20.25 11.41
N LEU A 195 -0.50 19.56 11.95
CA LEU A 195 -0.91 19.73 13.34
C LEU A 195 0.22 19.39 14.32
N ASP A 196 0.94 18.30 14.10
CA ASP A 196 2.10 17.93 14.93
C ASP A 196 3.22 18.99 14.86
N THR A 197 3.47 19.56 13.67
CA THR A 197 4.44 20.66 13.49
C THR A 197 4.04 21.93 14.25
N LEU A 198 2.74 22.27 14.25
CA LEU A 198 2.22 23.42 15.00
C LEU A 198 2.33 23.20 16.51
N ILE A 199 1.92 22.03 17.00
CA ILE A 199 1.88 21.72 18.43
C ILE A 199 3.29 21.63 19.02
N ASN A 200 4.24 21.04 18.29
CA ASN A 200 5.62 20.91 18.75
C ASN A 200 6.46 22.18 18.53
N GLY A 201 5.88 23.26 17.99
CA GLY A 201 6.57 24.53 17.76
C GLY A 201 7.68 24.46 16.70
N SER A 202 7.74 23.40 15.89
CA SER A 202 8.79 23.19 14.87
C SER A 202 8.55 24.00 13.59
N PHE A 203 7.43 24.74 13.51
CA PHE A 203 7.11 25.66 12.41
C PHE A 203 8.25 26.61 12.05
N LYS A 204 9.00 27.11 13.05
CA LYS A 204 10.10 28.06 12.86
C LYS A 204 11.30 27.47 12.09
N PHE A 205 11.37 26.14 11.98
CA PHE A 205 12.44 25.42 11.29
C PHE A 205 12.02 24.93 9.90
N THR A 206 10.89 25.43 9.38
CA THR A 206 10.39 25.08 8.04
C THR A 206 10.85 26.07 6.97
N THR A 207 10.78 25.65 5.70
CA THR A 207 11.20 26.46 4.54
C THR A 207 10.00 26.84 3.67
N VAL A 208 10.17 27.83 2.78
CA VAL A 208 9.13 28.18 1.80
C VAL A 208 8.74 26.97 0.93
N SER A 209 9.73 26.16 0.55
CA SER A 209 9.50 24.90 -0.19
C SER A 209 8.55 23.97 0.58
N TYR A 210 8.74 23.80 1.89
CA TYR A 210 7.82 23.01 2.72
C TYR A 210 6.36 23.47 2.58
N TRP A 211 6.10 24.78 2.63
CA TRP A 211 4.75 25.34 2.52
C TRP A 211 4.12 25.17 1.15
N ILE A 212 4.89 25.38 0.08
CA ILE A 212 4.41 25.17 -1.29
C ILE A 212 3.96 23.71 -1.47
N PHE A 213 4.80 22.76 -1.06
CA PHE A 213 4.47 21.35 -1.17
C PHE A 213 3.37 20.91 -0.19
N PHE A 214 3.26 21.55 0.98
CA PHE A 214 2.14 21.31 1.89
C PHE A 214 0.80 21.69 1.24
N VAL A 215 0.69 22.88 0.67
CA VAL A 215 -0.53 23.34 -0.02
C VAL A 215 -0.83 22.44 -1.23
N ALA A 216 0.17 22.09 -2.03
CA ALA A 216 0.00 21.18 -3.16
C ALA A 216 -0.51 19.79 -2.71
N ALA A 217 0.03 19.25 -1.62
CA ALA A 217 -0.40 17.99 -1.05
C ALA A 217 -1.85 18.03 -0.54
N LEU A 218 -2.24 19.10 0.16
CA LEU A 218 -3.63 19.30 0.58
C LEU A 218 -4.58 19.44 -0.61
N TYR A 219 -4.16 20.15 -1.67
CA TYR A 219 -4.95 20.26 -2.89
C TYR A 219 -5.17 18.87 -3.52
N ILE A 220 -4.11 18.08 -3.69
CA ILE A 220 -4.19 16.72 -4.25
C ILE A 220 -5.09 15.83 -3.38
N LEU A 221 -4.96 15.89 -2.06
CA LEU A 221 -5.82 15.15 -1.15
C LEU A 221 -7.29 15.54 -1.34
N THR A 222 -7.58 16.84 -1.41
CA THR A 222 -8.95 17.37 -1.54
C THR A 222 -9.61 16.91 -2.84
N ILE A 223 -8.93 17.07 -3.99
CA ILE A 223 -9.48 16.61 -5.28
C ILE A 223 -9.65 15.08 -5.32
N SER A 224 -8.82 14.33 -4.60
CA SER A 224 -8.92 12.86 -4.51
C SER A 224 -10.09 12.41 -3.64
N ILE A 225 -10.35 13.12 -2.54
CA ILE A 225 -11.53 12.89 -1.70
C ILE A 225 -12.80 13.22 -2.47
N ILE A 226 -12.85 14.37 -3.17
CA ILE A 226 -13.99 14.76 -4.01
C ILE A 226 -14.22 13.70 -5.11
N ALA A 227 -13.16 13.26 -5.80
CA ALA A 227 -13.26 12.19 -6.78
C ALA A 227 -13.81 10.88 -6.19
N THR A 228 -13.44 10.57 -4.93
CA THR A 228 -13.95 9.39 -4.22
C THR A 228 -15.44 9.53 -3.91
N LEU A 229 -15.85 10.68 -3.38
CA LEU A 229 -17.26 10.95 -3.07
C LEU A 229 -18.13 10.91 -4.33
N ASN A 230 -17.64 11.44 -5.45
CA ASN A 230 -18.36 11.38 -6.73
C ASN A 230 -18.62 9.93 -7.17
N ILE A 231 -17.62 9.05 -7.09
CA ILE A 231 -17.77 7.63 -7.44
C ILE A 231 -18.73 6.91 -6.48
N LEU A 232 -18.72 7.27 -5.20
CA LEU A 232 -19.61 6.67 -4.20
C LEU A 232 -21.07 7.15 -4.35
N ASN A 233 -21.26 8.38 -4.80
CA ASN A 233 -22.57 9.02 -4.97
C ASN A 233 -23.18 8.80 -6.37
N GLU A 234 -22.43 8.28 -7.34
CA GLU A 234 -22.99 7.91 -8.65
C GLU A 234 -24.12 6.89 -8.46
N PRO A 235 -25.34 7.18 -8.94
CA PRO A 235 -26.45 6.24 -8.85
C PRO A 235 -26.07 4.97 -9.58
N LYS A 236 -26.10 3.83 -8.87
CA LYS A 236 -25.94 2.52 -9.48
C LYS A 236 -27.10 2.30 -10.43
N VAL A 237 -26.92 2.63 -11.71
CA VAL A 237 -27.86 2.24 -12.77
C VAL A 237 -27.93 0.72 -12.71
N LYS A 238 -29.07 0.20 -12.24
CA LYS A 238 -29.39 -1.23 -12.16
C LYS A 238 -29.50 -1.82 -13.56
#